data_AF-A0A4Q0AIS4-F1
#
_entry.id   AF-A0A4Q0AIS4-F1
#
_cell.length_a   1.000
_cell.length_b   1.000
_cell.length_c   1.000
_cell.angle_alpha   90.00
_cell.angle_beta   90.00
_cell.angle_gamma   90.00
#
_symmetry.space_group_name_H-M   'P 1'
#
loop_
_entity.id
_entity.type
_entity.pdbx_description
1 polymer ?
#
loop_
_entity_poly.entity_id
_entity_poly.type
_entity_poly.pdbx_seq_one_letter_code
_entity_poly.pdbx_strand_id
1 'polypeptide(L)'
;MTPWPVQALSLLKDAAGRLAQLIPDSKIPNIPKVAATQDTLNGIVNGVFFIAGAISIIFVIIGGIRYIMSQGDAQNISRAKNTILYALVGLVVVTSAFFIVQIVIKTAQG
;
A
#
# COMPACT_ATOMS: atom_id res chain seq x y z
N MET A 1 -58.50 -17.55 -2.32
CA MET A 1 -58.31 -17.47 -3.79
C MET A 1 -57.97 -16.03 -4.10
N THR A 2 -56.69 -15.68 -4.17
CA THR A 2 -56.33 -14.30 -4.54
C THR A 2 -56.75 -14.05 -6.00
N PRO A 3 -57.31 -12.87 -6.33
CA PRO A 3 -57.76 -12.55 -7.68
C PRO A 3 -56.59 -12.51 -8.68
N TRP A 4 -56.81 -13.01 -9.89
CA TRP A 4 -55.85 -13.02 -11.01
C TRP A 4 -54.98 -11.75 -11.16
N PRO A 5 -55.50 -10.51 -10.98
CA PRO A 5 -54.67 -9.31 -11.03
C PRO A 5 -53.52 -9.28 -10.02
N VAL A 6 -53.72 -9.84 -8.83
CA VAL A 6 -52.72 -9.85 -7.75
C VAL A 6 -51.69 -10.97 -7.98
N GLN A 7 -52.10 -12.15 -8.46
CA GLN A 7 -51.17 -13.18 -8.91
C GLN A 7 -50.31 -12.70 -10.08
N ALA A 8 -50.87 -11.96 -11.04
CA ALA A 8 -50.09 -11.45 -12.16
C ALA A 8 -48.93 -10.55 -11.67
N LEU A 9 -49.18 -9.69 -10.70
CA LEU A 9 -48.15 -8.82 -10.13
C LEU A 9 -47.09 -9.59 -9.31
N SER A 10 -47.47 -10.66 -8.60
CA SER A 10 -46.48 -11.51 -7.91
C SER A 10 -45.64 -12.31 -8.90
N LEU A 11 -46.26 -12.87 -9.94
CA LEU A 11 -45.57 -13.59 -11.01
C LEU A 11 -44.60 -12.71 -11.78
N LEU A 12 -44.95 -11.43 -11.98
CA LEU A 12 -44.05 -10.46 -12.61
C LEU A 12 -42.85 -10.14 -11.71
N LYS A 13 -43.02 -10.01 -10.39
CA LYS A 13 -41.90 -9.81 -9.45
C LYS A 13 -41.00 -11.04 -9.35
N ASP A 14 -41.59 -12.24 -9.35
CA ASP A 14 -40.83 -13.49 -9.33
C ASP A 14 -40.06 -13.71 -10.63
N ALA A 15 -40.70 -13.41 -11.77
CA ALA A 15 -40.02 -13.36 -13.06
C ALA A 15 -38.92 -12.30 -13.08
N ALA A 16 -39.14 -11.13 -12.44
CA ALA A 16 -38.19 -10.04 -12.29
C ALA A 16 -36.91 -10.45 -11.50
N GLY A 17 -37.04 -11.34 -10.52
CA GLY A 17 -35.89 -11.93 -9.83
C GLY A 17 -35.13 -12.94 -10.70
N ARG A 18 -35.86 -13.74 -11.49
CA ARG A 18 -35.28 -14.78 -12.34
C ARG A 18 -34.47 -14.24 -13.50
N LEU A 19 -34.92 -13.17 -14.19
CA LEU A 19 -34.11 -12.53 -15.24
C LEU A 19 -32.92 -11.73 -14.69
N ALA A 20 -33.01 -11.15 -13.48
CA ALA A 20 -31.86 -10.52 -12.82
C ALA A 20 -30.74 -11.55 -12.55
N GLN A 21 -31.09 -12.80 -12.26
CA GLN A 21 -30.13 -13.90 -12.13
C GLN A 21 -29.50 -14.33 -13.47
N LEU A 22 -30.14 -14.06 -14.61
CA LEU A 22 -29.59 -14.34 -15.95
C LEU A 22 -28.57 -13.29 -16.41
N ILE A 23 -28.58 -12.10 -15.78
CA ILE A 23 -27.56 -11.06 -15.95
C ILE A 23 -26.82 -10.90 -14.61
N PRO A 24 -26.01 -11.88 -14.19
CA PRO A 24 -25.21 -11.69 -13.00
C PRO A 24 -24.14 -10.63 -13.29
N ASP A 25 -24.00 -9.62 -12.42
CA ASP A 25 -22.93 -8.60 -12.47
C ASP A 25 -21.52 -9.21 -12.57
N SER A 26 -21.37 -10.50 -12.25
CA SER A 26 -20.13 -11.27 -12.42
C SER A 26 -19.77 -11.57 -13.88
N LYS A 27 -20.64 -11.28 -14.85
CA LYS A 27 -20.45 -11.50 -16.30
C LYS A 27 -20.33 -10.20 -17.10
N ILE A 28 -20.03 -9.05 -16.49
CA ILE A 28 -19.43 -7.93 -17.24
C ILE A 28 -17.95 -8.28 -17.40
N PRO A 29 -17.53 -8.84 -18.55
CA PRO A 29 -16.15 -9.22 -18.74
C PRO A 29 -15.36 -7.93 -18.88
N ASN A 30 -14.26 -7.80 -18.13
CA ASN A 30 -13.22 -6.82 -18.40
C ASN A 30 -13.47 -5.36 -17.93
N ILE A 31 -14.04 -5.16 -16.75
CA ILE A 31 -13.50 -4.08 -15.90
C ILE A 31 -12.43 -4.74 -15.05
N PRO A 32 -11.13 -4.43 -15.24
CA PRO A 32 -10.13 -4.78 -14.26
C PRO A 32 -10.49 -4.07 -12.96
N LYS A 33 -11.27 -4.72 -12.11
CA LYS A 33 -11.24 -4.44 -10.68
C LYS A 33 -9.88 -4.95 -10.24
N VAL A 34 -8.86 -4.12 -10.40
CA VAL A 34 -7.70 -4.18 -9.51
C VAL A 34 -8.25 -3.78 -8.15
N ALA A 35 -8.98 -4.72 -7.54
CA ALA A 35 -9.06 -4.74 -6.09
C ALA A 35 -7.60 -4.78 -5.70
N ALA A 36 -7.14 -3.72 -5.06
CA ALA A 36 -5.87 -3.74 -4.39
C ALA A 36 -6.05 -4.70 -3.20
N THR A 37 -6.14 -5.99 -3.51
CA THR A 37 -6.36 -7.05 -2.56
C THR A 37 -5.24 -6.92 -1.56
N GLN A 38 -5.58 -6.91 -0.28
CA GLN A 38 -4.66 -6.71 0.85
C GLN A 38 -3.33 -7.43 0.64
N ASP A 39 -3.35 -8.64 0.09
CA ASP A 39 -2.17 -9.46 -0.13
C ASP A 39 -1.19 -8.90 -1.16
N THR A 40 -1.67 -8.33 -2.28
CA THR A 40 -0.79 -7.75 -3.30
C THR A 40 -0.19 -6.42 -2.82
N LEU A 41 -0.99 -5.60 -2.13
CA LEU A 41 -0.49 -4.38 -1.52
C LEU A 41 0.51 -4.68 -0.42
N ASN A 42 0.18 -5.59 0.51
CA ASN A 42 1.06 -5.98 1.60
C ASN A 42 2.35 -6.62 1.09
N GLY A 43 2.29 -7.42 0.03
CA GLY A 43 3.48 -8.01 -0.60
C GLY A 43 4.43 -6.95 -1.18
N ILE A 44 3.90 -5.98 -1.94
CA ILE A 44 4.70 -4.90 -2.53
C ILE A 44 5.26 -3.99 -1.44
N VAL A 45 4.42 -3.58 -0.49
CA VAL A 45 4.77 -2.74 0.64
C VAL A 45 5.89 -3.39 1.45
N ASN A 46 5.70 -4.63 1.89
CA ASN A 46 6.70 -5.33 2.69
C ASN A 46 8.03 -5.52 1.93
N GLY A 47 7.97 -5.83 0.63
CA GLY A 47 9.17 -5.95 -0.21
C GLY A 47 9.96 -4.65 -0.35
N VAL A 48 9.27 -3.54 -0.65
CA VAL A 48 9.90 -2.22 -0.76
C VAL A 48 10.47 -1.76 0.58
N PHE A 49 9.75 -1.99 1.69
CA PHE A 49 10.24 -1.65 3.03
C PHE A 49 11.47 -2.46 3.43
N PHE A 50 11.53 -3.75 3.08
CA PHE A 50 12.69 -4.59 3.36
C PHE A 50 13.95 -4.07 2.65
N ILE A 51 13.82 -3.72 1.37
CA ILE A 51 14.93 -3.16 0.57
C ILE A 51 15.32 -1.77 1.08
N ALA A 52 14.35 -0.89 1.33
CA ALA A 52 14.60 0.46 1.85
C ALA A 52 15.28 0.45 3.22
N GLY A 53 14.85 -0.44 4.13
CA GLY A 53 15.47 -0.62 5.44
C GLY A 53 16.91 -1.14 5.33
N ALA A 54 17.14 -2.14 4.47
CA ALA A 54 18.49 -2.66 4.22
C ALA A 54 19.44 -1.60 3.65
N ILE A 55 18.98 -0.81 2.67
CA ILE A 55 19.76 0.29 2.09
C ILE A 55 20.08 1.35 3.16
N SER A 56 19.10 1.72 4.00
CA SER A 56 19.30 2.71 5.07
C SER A 56 20.43 2.32 6.02
N ILE A 57 20.47 1.05 6.46
CA ILE A 57 21.52 0.54 7.34
C ILE A 57 22.91 0.65 6.69
N ILE A 58 23.03 0.33 5.40
CA ILE A 58 24.29 0.42 4.65
C ILE A 58 24.82 1.86 4.64
N PHE A 59 23.95 2.84 4.38
CA PHE A 59 24.35 4.26 4.39
C PHE A 59 24.78 4.75 5.77
N VAL A 60 24.14 4.28 6.85
CA VAL A 60 24.55 4.59 8.22
C VAL A 60 25.93 4.04 8.53
N ILE A 61 26.23 2.79 8.13
CA ILE A 61 27.54 2.16 8.34
C ILE A 61 28.64 2.94 7.60
N ILE A 62 28.42 3.31 6.34
CA ILE A 62 29.40 4.06 5.53
C ILE A 62 29.66 5.45 6.16
N GLY A 63 28.61 6.14 6.61
CA GLY A 63 28.75 7.42 7.31
C GLY A 63 29.50 7.29 8.64
N GLY A 64 29.22 6.24 9.41
CA GLY A 64 29.88 5.95 10.69
C GLY A 64 31.37 5.63 10.54
N ILE A 65 31.73 4.76 9.60
CA ILE A 65 33.15 4.43 9.33
C ILE A 65 33.91 5.69 8.91
N ARG A 66 33.33 6.49 8.01
CA ARG A 66 33.97 7.74 7.54
C ARG A 66 34.16 8.77 8.66
N TYR A 67 33.26 8.81 9.63
CA TYR A 67 33.38 9.68 10.80
C TYR A 67 34.54 9.27 11.71
N ILE A 68 34.68 7.97 11.98
CA ILE A 68 35.77 7.45 12.83
C ILE A 68 37.12 7.62 12.13
N MET A 69 37.19 7.45 10.81
CA MET A 69 38.42 7.57 10.02
C MET A 69 38.91 9.02 9.83
N SER A 70 38.11 10.03 10.21
CA SER A 70 38.43 11.45 9.95
C SER A 70 39.55 12.05 10.82
N GLN A 71 40.11 11.28 11.76
CA GLN A 71 41.39 11.49 12.48
C GLN A 71 41.77 12.91 12.96
N GLY A 72 40.82 13.84 13.11
CA GLY A 72 41.09 15.19 13.63
C GLY A 72 41.20 16.30 12.57
N ASP A 73 41.12 15.98 11.28
CA ASP A 73 41.03 17.00 10.23
C ASP A 73 39.61 17.59 10.20
N ALA A 74 39.48 18.85 10.60
CA ALA A 74 38.20 19.54 10.75
C ALA A 74 37.34 19.49 9.47
N GLN A 75 37.98 19.48 8.29
CA GLN A 75 37.25 19.42 7.02
C GLN A 75 36.66 18.02 6.79
N ASN A 76 37.37 16.96 7.16
CA ASN A 76 36.89 15.59 7.07
C ASN A 76 35.80 15.30 8.10
N ILE A 77 35.96 15.82 9.33
CA ILE A 77 34.92 15.74 10.37
C ILE A 77 33.63 16.42 9.91
N SER A 78 33.71 17.62 9.30
CA SER A 78 32.51 18.31 8.80
C SER A 78 31.83 17.53 7.67
N ARG A 79 32.60 16.94 6.74
CA ARG A 79 32.03 16.10 5.66
C ARG A 79 31.41 14.82 6.19
N ALA A 80 32.03 14.19 7.18
CA ALA A 80 31.48 13.01 7.84
C ALA A 80 30.18 13.32 8.60
N LYS A 81 30.13 14.45 9.33
CA LYS A 81 28.90 14.91 9.99
C LYS A 81 27.76 15.13 9.01
N ASN A 82 28.01 15.77 7.85
CA ASN A 82 26.99 15.93 6.82
C ASN A 82 26.53 14.57 6.26
N THR A 83 27.46 13.62 6.07
CA THR A 83 27.13 12.27 5.58
C THR A 83 26.24 11.53 6.58
N ILE A 84 26.53 11.61 7.88
CA ILE A 84 25.68 11.06 8.95
C ILE A 84 24.32 11.76 8.98
N LEU A 85 24.28 13.08 8.81
CA LEU A 85 23.04 13.85 8.76
C LEU A 85 22.14 13.38 7.61
N TYR A 86 22.69 13.18 6.41
CA TYR A 86 21.94 12.64 5.27
C TYR A 86 21.46 11.20 5.51
N ALA A 87 22.28 10.36 6.16
CA ALA A 87 21.87 9.00 6.54
C ALA A 87 20.71 9.01 7.56
N LEU A 88 20.75 9.91 8.55
CA LEU A 88 19.66 10.11 9.52
C LEU A 88 18.39 10.64 8.85
N VAL A 89 18.51 11.61 7.94
CA VAL A 89 17.37 12.12 7.17
C VAL A 89 16.75 10.99 6.34
N GLY A 90 17.56 10.15 5.69
CA GLY A 90 17.08 8.97 4.97
C GLY A 90 16.30 8.00 5.87
N LEU A 91 16.78 7.74 7.09
CA LEU A 91 16.08 6.91 8.07
C LEU A 91 14.70 7.50 8.42
N VAL A 92 14.66 8.80 8.74
CA VAL A 92 13.42 9.51 9.09
C VAL A 92 12.42 9.50 7.93
N VAL A 93 12.89 9.66 6.68
CA VAL A 93 12.04 9.61 5.48
C VAL A 93 11.42 8.22 5.30
N VAL A 94 12.19 7.14 5.47
CA VAL A 94 11.67 5.76 5.36
C VAL A 94 10.63 5.49 6.45
N THR A 95 10.89 5.90 7.70
CA THR A 95 9.93 5.78 8.80
C THR A 95 8.65 6.58 8.53
N SER A 96 8.77 7.79 7.96
CA SER A 96 7.62 8.63 7.62
C SER A 96 6.78 8.04 6.49
N ALA A 97 7.44 7.46 5.47
CA ALA A 97 6.77 6.76 4.38
C ALA A 97 5.93 5.57 4.88
N PHE A 98 6.42 4.84 5.89
CA PHE A 98 5.69 3.73 6.52
C PHE A 98 4.36 4.20 7.12
N PHE A 99 4.37 5.31 7.87
CA PHE A 99 3.15 5.88 8.45
C PHE A 99 2.11 6.24 7.38
N ILE A 100 2.54 6.89 6.30
CA ILE A 100 1.64 7.31 5.21
C ILE A 100 1.01 6.10 4.53
N VAL A 101 1.81 5.08 4.20
CA VAL A 101 1.32 3.86 3.53
C VAL A 101 0.28 3.14 4.40
N GLN A 102 0.52 3.02 5.71
CA GLN A 102 -0.44 2.40 6.63
C GLN A 102 -1.78 3.14 6.66
N ILE A 103 -1.77 4.48 6.60
CA ILE A 103 -2.99 5.30 6.55
C ILE A 103 -3.76 5.05 5.24
N VAL A 104 -3.07 4.96 4.11
CA VAL A 104 -3.70 4.69 2.80
C VAL A 104 -4.32 3.29 2.78
N ILE A 105 -3.61 2.27 3.26
CA ILE A 105 -4.10 0.89 3.35
C ILE A 105 -5.36 0.81 4.23
N LYS A 106 -5.33 1.48 5.39
CA LYS A 106 -6.48 1.52 6.32
C LYS A 106 -7.69 2.22 5.70
N THR A 107 -7.47 3.28 4.93
CA THR A 107 -8.55 4.04 4.25
C THR A 107 -9.11 3.26 3.05
N ALA A 108 -8.30 2.44 2.37
CA ALA A 108 -8.74 1.66 1.23
C ALA A 108 -9.58 0.41 1.61
N GLN A 109 -9.63 0.04 2.89
CA GLN A 109 -10.30 -1.16 3.40
C GLN A 109 -11.57 -0.86 4.22
N GLY A 110 -11.84 0.42 4.49
CA GLY A 110 -13.10 0.89 5.08
C GLY A 110 -13.97 1.54 4.01
#